data_AF-A0A9D4R2C9-F1
#
_entry.id   AF-A0A9D4R2C9-F1
#
_cell.length_a   1.000
_cell.length_b   1.000
_cell.length_c   1.000
_cell.angle_alpha   90.00
_cell.angle_beta   90.00
_cell.angle_gamma   90.00
#
_symmetry.space_group_name_H-M   'P 1'
#
loop_
_entity.id
_entity.type
_entity.pdbx_description
1 polymer ?
#
loop_
_entity_poly.entity_id
_entity_poly.type
_entity_poly.pdbx_seq_one_letter_code
_entity_poly.pdbx_strand_id
1 'polypeptide(L)' 'NDDDDHECALDLEDILNLDSDSERLQYVTESLTDAKQPPDIVNAFVQELLQRAKTL' A
#
# COMPACT_ATOMS: atom_id res chain seq x y z
N ASN A 1 2.22 17.64 16.95
CA ASN A 1 2.28 16.70 18.09
C ASN A 1 1.74 15.40 17.54
N ASP A 2 2.62 14.41 17.50
CA ASP A 2 2.48 13.07 16.89
C ASP A 2 2.24 13.04 15.38
N ASP A 3 3.34 13.18 14.64
CA ASP A 3 3.68 12.24 13.57
C ASP A 3 3.55 10.83 14.15
N ASP A 4 2.35 10.24 14.07
CA ASP A 4 2.18 8.79 14.14
C ASP A 4 2.86 8.27 12.87
N ASP A 5 4.19 8.11 12.97
CA ASP A 5 5.01 7.33 12.06
C ASP A 5 4.41 5.93 12.14
N HIS A 6 3.33 5.73 11.39
CA HIS A 6 2.77 4.42 11.16
C HIS A 6 3.94 3.65 10.57
N GLU A 7 4.56 2.78 11.38
CA GLU A 7 5.58 1.79 11.00
C GLU A 7 4.98 0.77 10.01
N CYS A 8 4.26 1.26 9.01
CA CYS A 8 3.77 0.52 7.88
C CYS A 8 5.00 0.28 7.01
N ALA A 9 5.36 -0.98 6.82
CA ALA A 9 6.47 -1.42 5.97
C ALA A 9 6.16 -1.21 4.47
N LEU A 10 5.47 -0.13 4.13
CA LEU A 10 4.83 0.10 2.85
C LEU A 10 5.41 1.40 2.29
N ASP A 11 6.45 1.24 1.48
CA ASP A 11 7.20 2.35 0.91
C ASP A 11 6.65 2.68 -0.49
N LEU A 12 6.38 3.96 -0.74
CA LEU A 12 5.86 4.41 -2.03
C LEU A 12 6.92 4.31 -3.14
N GLU A 13 8.20 4.52 -2.81
CA GLU A 13 9.30 4.41 -3.77
C GLU A 13 9.43 2.97 -4.26
N ASP A 14 9.28 1.98 -3.37
CA ASP A 14 9.25 0.56 -3.75
C ASP A 14 8.11 0.28 -4.73
N ILE A 15 6.89 0.75 -4.43
CA ILE A 15 5.71 0.53 -5.30
C ILE A 15 5.91 1.13 -6.69
N LEU A 16 6.48 2.34 -6.77
CA LEU A 16 6.73 3.01 -8.04
C LEU A 16 7.81 2.30 -8.86
N ASN A 17 8.78 1.67 -8.19
CA ASN A 17 9.85 0.90 -8.83
C ASN A 17 9.42 -0.48 -9.33
N LEU A 18 8.25 -0.99 -8.91
CA LEU A 18 7.72 -2.27 -9.41
C LEU A 18 7.14 -2.12 -10.82
N ASP A 19 7.50 -3.05 -11.70
CA ASP A 19 7.19 -3.05 -13.13
C ASP A 19 5.72 -3.41 -13.43
N SER A 20 5.09 -4.26 -12.61
CA SER A 20 3.74 -4.78 -12.87
C SER A 20 2.73 -4.44 -11.78
N ASP A 21 1.47 -4.25 -12.19
CA ASP A 21 0.33 -4.12 -11.26
C ASP A 21 0.20 -5.29 -10.29
N SER A 22 0.48 -6.50 -10.76
CA SER A 22 0.43 -7.71 -9.93
C SER A 22 1.50 -7.68 -8.83
N GLU A 23 2.69 -7.19 -9.14
CA GLU A 23 3.79 -7.07 -8.17
C GLU A 23 3.46 -6.00 -7.12
N ARG A 24 2.94 -4.85 -7.57
CA ARG A 24 2.48 -3.77 -6.68
C ARG A 24 1.37 -4.25 -5.75
N LEU A 25 0.37 -4.95 -6.29
CA LEU A 25 -0.73 -5.50 -5.50
C LEU A 25 -0.21 -6.48 -4.44
N GLN A 26 0.71 -7.37 -4.83
CA GLN A 26 1.28 -8.35 -3.93
C GLN A 26 2.07 -7.66 -2.80
N TYR A 27 2.98 -6.75 -3.12
CA TYR A 27 3.77 -5.99 -2.14
C TYR A 27 2.87 -5.26 -1.13
N VAL A 28 1.90 -4.47 -1.60
CA VAL A 28 1.01 -3.69 -0.73
C VAL A 28 0.16 -4.61 0.15
N THR A 29 -0.33 -5.73 -0.38
CA THR A 29 -1.13 -6.69 0.39
C THR A 29 -0.29 -7.38 1.46
N GLU A 30 0.93 -7.81 1.13
CA GLU A 30 1.85 -8.44 2.08
C GLU A 30 2.21 -7.45 3.21
N SER A 31 2.54 -6.20 2.88
CA SER A 31 2.83 -5.14 3.86
C SER A 31 1.64 -4.73 4.74
N LEU A 32 0.40 -5.04 4.34
CA LEU A 32 -0.83 -4.77 5.11
C LEU A 32 -1.42 -6.00 5.80
N THR A 33 -0.73 -7.15 5.79
CA THR A 33 -1.23 -8.40 6.39
C THR A 33 -1.52 -8.26 7.89
N ASP A 34 -0.72 -7.45 8.60
CA ASP A 34 -0.87 -7.15 10.03
C ASP A 34 -1.71 -5.89 10.31
N ALA A 35 -2.37 -5.33 9.28
CA ALA A 35 -3.21 -4.16 9.45
C ALA A 35 -4.39 -4.49 10.38
N LYS A 36 -4.54 -3.70 11.45
CA LYS A 36 -5.65 -3.83 12.42
C LYS A 36 -7.00 -3.32 11.87
N GLN A 37 -7.03 -2.91 10.61
CA GLN A 37 -8.20 -2.34 9.95
C GLN A 37 -9.07 -3.43 9.32
N PRO A 38 -10.38 -3.18 9.12
CA PRO A 38 -11.24 -4.11 8.41
C PRO A 38 -10.76 -4.41 6.98
N PRO A 39 -10.94 -5.64 6.47
CA PRO A 39 -10.50 -6.03 5.12
C PRO A 39 -11.04 -5.12 4.01
N ASP A 40 -12.29 -4.65 4.12
CA ASP A 40 -12.87 -3.71 3.15
C ASP A 40 -12.12 -2.37 3.11
N ILE A 41 -11.68 -1.87 4.26
CA ILE A 41 -10.93 -0.61 4.35
C ILE A 41 -9.52 -0.80 3.77
N VAL A 42 -8.87 -1.91 4.10
CA VAL A 42 -7.55 -2.26 3.57
C VAL A 42 -7.61 -2.43 2.05
N ASN A 43 -8.61 -3.15 1.54
CA ASN A 43 -8.79 -3.35 0.10
C ASN A 43 -9.08 -2.05 -0.64
N ALA A 44 -9.92 -1.17 -0.09
CA ALA A 44 -10.19 0.13 -0.68
C ALA A 44 -8.92 0.99 -0.76
N PHE A 45 -8.11 0.99 0.32
CA PHE A 45 -6.82 1.68 0.35
C PHE A 45 -5.86 1.13 -0.70
N VAL A 46 -5.71 -0.20 -0.79
CA VAL A 46 -4.86 -0.86 -1.80
C VAL A 46 -5.25 -0.43 -3.21
N GLN A 47 -6.54 -0.48 -3.54
CA GLN A 47 -7.03 -0.08 -4.86
C GLN A 47 -6.73 1.39 -5.17
N GLU A 48 -6.97 2.29 -4.21
CA GLU A 48 -6.70 3.71 -4.40
C GLU A 48 -5.21 3.99 -4.57
N LEU A 49 -4.36 3.33 -3.77
CA LEU A 49 -2.91 3.46 -3.85
C LEU A 49 -2.37 3.01 -5.22
N LEU A 50 -2.83 1.85 -5.71
CA LEU A 50 -2.45 1.34 -7.02
C LEU A 50 -2.92 2.26 -8.15
N GLN A 51 -4.11 2.84 -8.05
CA GLN A 51 -4.60 3.81 -9.04
C GLN A 51 -3.72 5.07 -9.05
N ARG A 52 -3.35 5.60 -7.89
CA ARG A 52 -2.48 6.78 -7.80
C ARG A 52 -1.07 6.51 -8.32
N ALA A 53 -0.52 5.32 -8.03
CA ALA A 53 0.79 4.89 -8.52
C ALA A 53 0.88 4.72 -10.05
N LYS A 54 -0.26 4.68 -10.77
CA LYS A 54 -0.30 4.69 -12.24
C LYS A 54 -0.27 6.09 -12.84
N THR A 55 -0.60 7.10 -12.04
CA THR A 55 -0.77 8.49 -12.49
C THR A 55 0.41 9.39 -12.18
N LEU A 56 1.37 8.89 -11.40
CA LEU A 56 2.65 9.53 -11.07
C LEU A 56 3.72 9.12 -12.09
#